data_AF-A0A6I9HKJ9-F1
#
_entry.id   AF-A0A6I9HKJ9-F1
#
_cell.length_a   1.000
_cell.length_b   1.000
_cell.length_c   1.000
_cell.angle_alpha   90.00
_cell.angle_beta   90.00
_cell.angle_gamma   90.00
#
_symmetry.space_group_name_H-M   'P 1'
#
loop_
_entity.id
_entity.type
_entity.pdbx_description
1 polymer ?
#
loop_
_entity_poly.entity_id
_entity_poly.type
_entity_poly.pdbx_seq_one_letter_code
_entity_poly.pdbx_strand_id
1 'polypeptide(L)'
;AKAFRGKKVHGEYDIKVEQAEFSEINLIAHADGNYAVDVQIIRNGTKVVRSFRPDFVLVRQHSYSMAENEDFRNLIIGMQYAGVPSVNSLESIYNFCDKPWVFAQLVSVYKSLGPEKFPLIEQTFYPNHKEMKHSSQTDHTKRCEAFELIAG
;
A
#
# COMPACT_ATOMS: atom_id res chain seq x y z
N ALA A 1 8.64 17.83 -9.10
CA ALA A 1 9.78 18.22 -9.98
C ALA A 1 10.86 19.09 -9.31
N LYS A 2 10.54 20.23 -8.67
CA LYS A 2 11.56 21.21 -8.18
C LYS A 2 12.64 20.60 -7.27
N ALA A 3 12.28 19.70 -6.37
CA ALA A 3 13.21 19.06 -5.43
C ALA A 3 14.28 18.17 -6.11
N PHE A 4 13.99 17.65 -7.30
CA PHE A 4 14.90 16.80 -8.08
C PHE A 4 15.65 17.56 -9.18
N ARG A 5 15.43 18.87 -9.31
CA ARG A 5 16.09 19.67 -10.35
C ARG A 5 17.60 19.65 -10.16
N GLY A 6 18.33 19.29 -11.23
CA GLY A 6 19.80 19.21 -11.24
C GLY A 6 20.35 18.04 -10.42
N LYS A 7 19.50 17.15 -9.89
CA LYS A 7 19.95 15.90 -9.28
C LYS A 7 20.27 14.90 -10.38
N LYS A 8 21.37 14.17 -10.19
CA LYS A 8 21.87 13.17 -11.13
C LYS A 8 22.16 11.86 -10.42
N VAL A 9 21.89 10.74 -11.08
CA VAL A 9 22.31 9.40 -10.65
C VAL A 9 23.76 9.19 -11.10
N HIS A 10 24.63 8.77 -10.18
CA HIS A 10 26.08 8.65 -10.39
C HIS A 10 26.78 9.94 -10.89
N GLY A 11 26.13 11.11 -10.76
CA GLY A 11 26.66 12.37 -11.28
C GLY A 11 26.52 12.54 -12.81
N GLU A 12 25.95 11.56 -13.51
CA GLU A 12 25.91 11.53 -14.98
C GLU A 12 24.47 11.63 -15.49
N TYR A 13 23.59 10.73 -15.03
CA TYR A 13 22.24 10.58 -15.56
C TYR A 13 21.26 11.56 -14.92
N ASP A 14 20.64 12.43 -15.72
CA ASP A 14 19.61 13.35 -15.27
C ASP A 14 18.33 12.61 -14.85
N ILE A 15 17.71 13.08 -13.76
CA ILE A 15 16.44 12.54 -13.29
C ILE A 15 15.29 13.29 -13.96
N LYS A 16 14.55 12.60 -14.84
CA LYS A 16 13.27 13.09 -15.36
C LYS A 16 12.16 12.76 -14.37
N VAL A 17 11.36 13.77 -13.99
CA VAL A 17 10.25 13.58 -13.04
C VAL A 17 8.92 13.72 -13.75
N GLU A 18 8.14 12.64 -13.76
CA GLU A 18 6.71 12.62 -14.07
C GLU A 18 5.92 12.60 -12.75
N GLN A 19 4.81 13.33 -12.67
CA GLN A 19 3.97 13.40 -11.47
C GLN A 19 2.50 13.34 -11.90
N ALA A 20 1.74 12.46 -11.25
CA ALA A 20 0.31 12.24 -11.47
C ALA A 20 -0.31 11.68 -10.18
N GLU A 21 -1.63 11.81 -10.03
CA GLU A 21 -2.40 11.12 -8.99
C GLU A 21 -2.78 9.69 -9.43
N PHE A 22 -3.08 8.80 -8.49
CA PHE A 22 -3.53 7.45 -8.84
C PHE A 22 -4.79 7.44 -9.73
N SER A 23 -5.69 8.40 -9.55
CA SER A 23 -6.90 8.59 -10.36
C SER A 23 -6.62 8.97 -11.81
N GLU A 24 -5.41 9.45 -12.11
CA GLU A 24 -5.01 9.91 -13.45
C GLU A 24 -4.21 8.85 -14.21
N ILE A 25 -3.86 7.72 -13.58
CA ILE A 25 -2.99 6.72 -14.19
C ILE A 25 -3.68 5.39 -14.44
N ASN A 26 -3.16 4.66 -15.42
CA ASN A 26 -3.41 3.24 -15.61
C ASN A 26 -2.11 2.57 -16.06
N LEU A 27 -2.07 1.25 -16.10
CA LEU A 27 -0.88 0.53 -16.56
C LEU A 27 -1.24 -0.80 -17.23
N ILE A 28 -0.33 -1.26 -18.08
CA ILE A 28 -0.29 -2.63 -18.59
C ILE A 28 1.07 -3.21 -18.26
N ALA A 29 1.11 -4.45 -17.76
CA ALA A 29 2.33 -5.17 -17.45
C ALA A 29 2.26 -6.60 -18.00
N HIS A 30 3.35 -7.04 -18.60
CA HIS A 30 3.52 -8.34 -19.22
C HIS A 30 4.57 -9.15 -18.46
N ALA A 31 4.42 -10.49 -18.44
CA ALA A 31 5.30 -11.39 -17.71
C ALA A 31 6.74 -11.42 -18.25
N ASP A 32 6.95 -10.96 -19.49
CA ASP A 32 8.26 -10.84 -20.13
C ASP A 32 9.05 -9.58 -19.68
N GLY A 33 8.48 -8.79 -18.77
CA GLY A 33 9.07 -7.54 -18.26
C GLY A 33 8.73 -6.31 -19.11
N ASN A 34 7.89 -6.42 -20.14
CA ASN A 34 7.36 -5.26 -20.84
C ASN A 34 6.21 -4.62 -20.03
N TYR A 35 6.21 -3.30 -19.90
CA TYR A 35 5.14 -2.56 -19.24
C TYR A 35 5.12 -1.11 -19.69
N ALA A 36 3.97 -0.47 -19.51
CA ALA A 36 3.78 0.95 -19.72
C ALA A 36 2.80 1.50 -18.66
N VAL A 37 3.08 2.72 -18.20
CA VAL A 37 2.17 3.52 -17.39
C VAL A 37 1.59 4.61 -18.28
N ASP A 38 0.28 4.67 -18.33
CA ASP A 38 -0.49 5.67 -19.04
C ASP A 38 -0.95 6.74 -18.06
N VAL A 39 -0.73 8.01 -18.40
CA VAL A 39 -1.26 9.15 -17.64
C VAL A 39 -2.27 9.89 -18.50
N GLN A 40 -3.48 10.02 -17.98
CA GLN A 40 -4.57 10.77 -18.57
C GLN A 40 -4.58 12.19 -18.02
N ILE A 41 -4.48 13.18 -18.91
CA ILE A 41 -4.46 14.60 -18.56
C ILE A 41 -5.49 15.33 -19.41
N ILE A 42 -6.26 16.22 -18.80
CA ILE A 42 -7.20 17.07 -19.54
C ILE A 42 -6.46 18.34 -19.99
N ARG A 43 -6.37 18.56 -21.31
CA ARG A 43 -5.84 19.80 -21.90
C ARG A 43 -6.91 20.44 -22.77
N ASN A 44 -7.30 21.66 -22.45
CA ASN A 44 -8.32 22.42 -23.19
C ASN A 44 -9.62 21.61 -23.41
N GLY A 45 -10.06 20.85 -22.40
CA GLY A 45 -11.27 20.01 -22.47
C GLY A 45 -11.10 18.69 -23.22
N THR A 46 -9.95 18.43 -23.85
CA THR A 46 -9.65 17.15 -24.51
C THR A 46 -8.84 16.25 -23.58
N LYS A 47 -9.26 14.98 -23.45
CA LYS A 47 -8.50 13.95 -22.75
C LYS A 47 -7.32 13.53 -23.62
N VAL A 48 -6.11 13.76 -23.12
CA VAL A 48 -4.86 13.34 -23.76
C VAL A 48 -4.22 12.27 -22.91
N VAL A 49 -3.85 11.15 -23.52
CA VAL A 49 -3.12 10.06 -22.86
C VAL A 49 -1.67 10.12 -23.28
N ARG A 50 -0.76 9.95 -22.32
CA ARG A 50 0.67 9.83 -22.56
C ARG A 50 1.22 8.62 -21.81
N SER A 51 1.92 7.76 -22.53
CA SER A 51 2.54 6.56 -21.97
C SER A 51 4.02 6.80 -21.67
N PHE A 52 4.52 6.21 -20.59
CA PHE A 52 5.95 6.12 -20.31
C PHE A 52 6.28 4.88 -19.47
N ARG A 53 7.56 4.54 -19.38
CA ARG A 53 8.07 3.42 -18.59
C ARG A 53 8.91 3.96 -17.43
N PRO A 54 8.35 4.07 -16.20
CA PRO A 54 9.13 4.56 -15.07
C PRO A 54 10.19 3.56 -14.63
N ASP A 55 11.43 4.03 -14.43
CA ASP A 55 12.52 3.21 -13.86
C ASP A 55 12.43 3.08 -12.32
N PHE A 56 11.67 3.97 -11.68
CA PHE A 56 11.47 4.03 -10.24
C PHE A 56 10.15 4.75 -9.92
N VAL A 57 9.47 4.38 -8.83
CA VAL A 57 8.27 5.08 -8.35
C VAL A 57 8.41 5.55 -6.89
N LEU A 58 7.96 6.77 -6.63
CA LEU A 58 7.84 7.32 -5.27
C LEU A 58 6.35 7.51 -4.97
N VAL A 59 5.79 6.69 -4.09
CA VAL A 59 4.37 6.74 -3.74
C VAL A 59 4.16 7.69 -2.56
N ARG A 60 3.33 8.72 -2.78
CA ARG A 60 3.03 9.78 -1.80
C ARG A 60 1.54 9.96 -1.52
N GLN A 61 0.71 9.10 -2.10
CA GLN A 61 -0.75 9.09 -1.97
C GLN A 61 -1.18 7.77 -1.32
N HIS A 62 -2.32 7.77 -0.63
CA HIS A 62 -2.92 6.53 -0.13
C HIS A 62 -3.35 5.66 -1.32
N SER A 63 -2.94 4.39 -1.32
CA SER A 63 -3.31 3.40 -2.35
C SER A 63 -4.69 2.79 -2.13
N TYR A 64 -5.29 3.01 -0.97
CA TYR A 64 -6.61 2.48 -0.62
C TYR A 64 -7.31 3.36 0.43
N SER A 65 -8.62 3.53 0.24
CA SER A 65 -9.57 4.08 1.19
C SER A 65 -10.93 3.42 0.93
N MET A 66 -11.78 3.39 1.96
CA MET A 66 -13.14 2.85 1.85
C MET A 66 -14.11 3.83 1.17
N ALA A 67 -13.66 5.05 0.85
CA ALA A 67 -14.46 6.00 0.08
C ALA A 67 -14.61 5.57 -1.38
N GLU A 68 -15.68 6.03 -2.02
CA GLU A 68 -15.98 5.70 -3.41
C GLU A 68 -14.83 6.15 -4.34
N ASN A 69 -14.41 5.26 -5.25
CA ASN A 69 -13.33 5.49 -6.23
C ASN A 69 -11.93 5.73 -5.64
N GLU A 70 -11.67 5.32 -4.39
CA GLU A 70 -10.34 5.41 -3.76
C GLU A 70 -9.68 4.04 -3.53
N ASP A 71 -9.94 3.05 -4.39
CA ASP A 71 -9.26 1.75 -4.41
C ASP A 71 -8.27 1.66 -5.58
N PHE A 72 -6.99 1.81 -5.29
CA PHE A 72 -5.90 1.78 -6.27
C PHE A 72 -4.97 0.58 -6.07
N ARG A 73 -5.40 -0.44 -5.31
CA ARG A 73 -4.59 -1.63 -5.02
C ARG A 73 -4.19 -2.38 -6.28
N ASN A 74 -5.03 -2.38 -7.31
CA ASN A 74 -4.74 -2.94 -8.62
C ASN A 74 -3.52 -2.29 -9.30
N LEU A 75 -3.33 -0.97 -9.13
CA LEU A 75 -2.16 -0.26 -9.66
C LEU A 75 -0.89 -0.65 -8.91
N ILE A 76 -0.97 -0.84 -7.58
CA ILE A 76 0.16 -1.35 -6.79
C ILE A 76 0.55 -2.77 -7.24
N ILE A 77 -0.44 -3.66 -7.42
CA ILE A 77 -0.23 -5.01 -7.96
C ILE A 77 0.42 -4.94 -9.34
N GLY A 78 -0.09 -4.08 -10.23
CA GLY A 78 0.43 -3.90 -11.58
C GLY A 78 1.88 -3.43 -11.61
N MET A 79 2.25 -2.45 -10.77
CA MET A 79 3.64 -2.00 -10.64
C MET A 79 4.55 -3.10 -10.07
N GLN A 80 4.04 -3.92 -9.13
CA GLN A 80 4.78 -5.05 -8.56
C GLN A 80 4.99 -6.14 -9.63
N TYR A 81 3.97 -6.40 -10.43
CA TYR A 81 4.02 -7.34 -11.54
C TYR A 81 5.02 -6.90 -12.62
N ALA A 82 5.09 -5.59 -12.89
CA ALA A 82 6.09 -4.99 -13.79
C ALA A 82 7.52 -4.96 -13.21
N GLY A 83 7.70 -5.29 -11.93
CA GLY A 83 9.01 -5.26 -11.27
C GLY A 83 9.58 -3.86 -11.06
N VAL A 84 8.72 -2.83 -10.95
CA VAL A 84 9.17 -1.43 -10.78
C VAL A 84 9.67 -1.19 -9.35
N PRO A 85 10.93 -0.76 -9.15
CA PRO A 85 11.42 -0.38 -7.83
C PRO A 85 10.66 0.81 -7.24
N SER A 86 10.44 0.82 -5.92
CA SER A 86 9.58 1.81 -5.26
C SER A 86 10.07 2.27 -3.89
N VAL A 87 9.71 3.50 -3.51
CA VAL A 87 9.71 3.99 -2.12
C VAL A 87 8.29 4.40 -1.69
N ASN A 88 7.75 3.87 -0.58
CA ASN A 88 8.22 2.65 0.10
C ASN A 88 8.10 1.41 -0.83
N SER A 89 8.53 0.23 -0.41
CA SER A 89 8.38 -0.96 -1.25
C SER A 89 6.90 -1.20 -1.59
N LEU A 90 6.61 -1.64 -2.81
CA LEU A 90 5.23 -1.90 -3.25
C LEU A 90 4.55 -2.96 -2.39
N GLU A 91 5.30 -3.96 -1.92
CA GLU A 91 4.86 -4.93 -0.92
C GLU A 91 4.40 -4.25 0.38
N SER A 92 5.19 -3.33 0.93
CA SER A 92 4.80 -2.61 2.17
C SER A 92 3.57 -1.74 1.95
N ILE A 93 3.45 -1.09 0.78
CA ILE A 93 2.32 -0.25 0.42
C ILE A 93 1.05 -1.10 0.29
N TYR A 94 1.15 -2.26 -0.36
CA TYR A 94 0.04 -3.21 -0.47
C TYR A 94 -0.43 -3.68 0.91
N ASN A 95 0.50 -4.10 1.77
CA ASN A 95 0.20 -4.49 3.15
C ASN A 95 -0.35 -3.33 4.01
N PHE A 96 -0.05 -2.08 3.68
CA PHE A 96 -0.56 -0.91 4.40
C PHE A 96 -2.01 -0.54 4.10
N CYS A 97 -2.68 -1.25 3.18
CA CYS A 97 -4.05 -0.94 2.78
C CYS A 97 -5.07 -1.25 3.89
N ASP A 98 -4.76 -2.14 4.83
CA ASP A 98 -5.62 -2.46 5.98
C ASP A 98 -5.02 -1.96 7.29
N LYS A 99 -5.62 -0.91 7.88
CA LYS A 99 -5.15 -0.36 9.16
C LYS A 99 -5.07 -1.41 10.29
N PRO A 100 -6.07 -2.30 10.48
CA PRO A 100 -5.96 -3.36 11.49
C PRO A 100 -4.82 -4.35 11.22
N TRP A 101 -4.51 -4.63 9.95
CA TRP A 101 -3.38 -5.48 9.56
C TRP A 101 -2.05 -4.86 9.97
N VAL A 102 -1.87 -3.56 9.72
CA VAL A 102 -0.69 -2.81 10.17
C VAL A 102 -0.63 -2.79 11.71
N PHE A 103 -1.77 -2.57 12.39
CA PHE A 103 -1.81 -2.58 13.84
C PHE A 103 -1.43 -3.94 14.44
N ALA A 104 -1.74 -5.05 13.78
CA ALA A 104 -1.30 -6.38 14.21
C ALA A 104 0.24 -6.51 14.25
N GLN A 105 0.97 -5.83 13.36
CA GLN A 105 2.43 -5.77 13.44
C GLN A 105 2.89 -5.01 14.69
N LEU A 106 2.21 -3.92 15.06
CA LEU A 106 2.48 -3.19 16.30
C LEU A 106 2.19 -4.05 17.54
N VAL A 107 1.13 -4.86 17.52
CA VAL A 107 0.82 -5.83 18.59
C VAL A 107 1.95 -6.87 18.74
N SER A 108 2.53 -7.33 17.63
CA SER A 108 3.69 -8.24 17.65
C SER A 108 4.92 -7.60 18.32
N VAL A 109 5.20 -6.34 17.98
CA VAL A 109 6.28 -5.55 18.61
C VAL A 109 6.00 -5.34 20.11
N TYR A 110 4.77 -4.96 20.48
CA TYR A 110 4.33 -4.83 21.87
C TYR A 110 4.57 -6.10 22.68
N LYS A 111 4.15 -7.28 22.16
CA LYS A 111 4.35 -8.58 22.82
C LYS A 111 5.82 -8.93 23.00
N SER A 112 6.67 -8.50 22.08
CA SER A 112 8.11 -8.80 22.09
C SER A 112 8.90 -7.88 23.02
N LEU A 113 8.57 -6.59 23.06
CA LEU A 113 9.33 -5.57 23.80
C LEU A 113 8.75 -5.25 25.18
N GLY A 114 7.45 -5.51 25.38
CA GLY A 114 6.73 -5.18 26.60
C GLY A 114 6.30 -3.70 26.68
N PRO A 115 5.33 -3.39 27.57
CA PRO A 115 4.70 -2.08 27.68
C PRO A 115 5.66 -0.95 28.07
N GLU A 116 6.74 -1.25 28.79
CA GLU A 116 7.72 -0.24 29.20
C GLU A 116 8.52 0.32 28.01
N LYS A 117 8.84 -0.52 27.04
CA LYS A 117 9.65 -0.14 25.86
C LYS A 117 8.79 0.27 24.67
N PHE A 118 7.59 -0.29 24.56
CA PHE A 118 6.67 -0.02 23.46
C PHE A 118 5.24 0.09 24.00
N PRO A 119 4.81 1.25 24.53
CA PRO A 119 3.49 1.42 25.14
C PRO A 119 2.39 1.55 24.07
N LEU A 120 1.97 0.42 23.49
CA LEU A 120 0.88 0.38 22.51
C LEU A 120 -0.47 0.59 23.20
N ILE A 121 -1.35 1.40 22.60
CA ILE A 121 -2.71 1.60 23.09
C ILE A 121 -3.51 0.29 23.10
N GLU A 122 -4.34 0.09 24.13
CA GLU A 122 -5.31 -0.99 24.15
C GLU A 122 -6.36 -0.77 23.07
N GLN A 123 -6.50 -1.75 22.16
CA GLN A 123 -7.44 -1.71 21.06
C GLN A 123 -8.00 -3.11 20.80
N THR A 124 -9.31 -3.17 20.58
CA THR A 124 -10.02 -4.41 20.21
C THR A 124 -10.38 -4.35 18.73
N PHE A 125 -9.97 -5.37 17.97
CA PHE A 125 -10.39 -5.55 16.58
C PHE A 125 -11.68 -6.37 16.53
N TYR A 126 -12.67 -5.87 15.79
CA TYR A 126 -13.92 -6.59 15.51
C TYR A 126 -13.99 -6.87 14.00
N PRO A 127 -14.08 -8.14 13.55
CA PRO A 127 -14.16 -8.45 12.13
C PRO A 127 -15.48 -7.98 11.50
N ASN A 128 -16.52 -7.82 12.32
CA ASN A 128 -17.81 -7.26 11.93
C ASN A 128 -18.59 -6.78 13.17
N HIS A 129 -19.71 -6.11 12.95
CA HIS A 129 -20.52 -5.51 14.01
C HIS A 129 -21.14 -6.53 15.01
N LYS A 130 -21.28 -7.81 14.66
CA LYS A 130 -21.91 -8.81 15.54
C LYS A 130 -21.07 -9.13 16.77
N GLU A 131 -19.76 -8.95 16.68
CA GLU A 131 -18.81 -9.16 17.78
C GLU A 131 -18.71 -7.93 18.71
N MET A 132 -19.31 -6.80 18.34
CA MET A 132 -19.32 -5.58 19.15
C MET A 132 -20.35 -5.66 20.29
N LYS A 133 -20.16 -6.62 21.19
CA LYS A 133 -20.95 -6.80 22.42
C LYS A 133 -20.21 -6.20 23.62
N HIS A 134 -20.93 -5.69 24.62
CA HIS A 134 -20.31 -5.32 25.90
C HIS A 134 -19.67 -6.57 26.54
N SER A 135 -18.38 -6.49 26.84
CA SER A 135 -17.56 -7.62 27.27
C SER A 135 -17.96 -8.15 28.64
N SER A 136 -18.42 -9.40 28.71
CA SER A 136 -18.22 -10.26 29.89
C SER A 136 -16.86 -10.93 29.76
N GLN A 137 -16.00 -10.75 30.78
CA GLN A 137 -14.69 -11.40 30.87
C GLN A 137 -14.87 -12.91 30.76
N THR A 138 -14.26 -13.52 29.74
CA THR A 138 -14.18 -14.97 29.61
C THR A 138 -12.86 -15.41 30.20
N ASP A 139 -12.93 -16.32 31.17
CA ASP A 139 -11.77 -16.85 31.89
C ASP A 139 -10.94 -17.75 30.95
N HIS A 140 -9.73 -17.31 30.59
CA HIS A 140 -8.85 -18.05 29.71
C HIS A 140 -8.06 -19.09 30.51
N THR A 141 -8.61 -20.31 30.59
CA THR A 141 -7.79 -21.48 30.96
C THR A 141 -6.73 -21.68 29.87
N LYS A 142 -5.46 -21.85 30.24
CA LYS A 142 -4.34 -22.06 29.32
C LYS A 142 -4.47 -23.39 28.56
N ARG A 143 -5.27 -23.42 27.49
CA ARG A 143 -5.31 -24.50 26.50
C ARG A 143 -4.64 -24.05 25.21
N CYS A 144 -3.95 -25.00 24.57
CA CYS A 144 -3.45 -24.82 23.21
C CYS A 144 -4.54 -25.32 22.26
N GLU A 145 -5.11 -24.42 21.47
CA GLU A 145 -6.13 -24.74 20.47
C GLU A 145 -5.59 -24.36 19.08
N ALA A 146 -5.82 -25.22 18.10
CA ALA A 146 -5.47 -24.98 16.70
C ALA A 146 -6.71 -25.23 15.84
N PHE A 147 -6.86 -24.46 14.76
CA PHE A 147 -7.97 -24.57 13.82
C PHE A 147 -7.43 -24.46 12.39
N GLU A 148 -7.97 -25.27 11.48
CA GLU A 148 -7.65 -25.25 10.06
C GLU A 148 -8.82 -24.63 9.29
N LEU A 149 -8.53 -23.60 8.48
CA LEU A 149 -9.49 -23.03 7.55
C LEU A 149 -9.45 -23.83 6.24
N ILE A 150 -10.54 -24.49 5.89
CA ILE A 150 -10.75 -25.08 4.57
C ILE A 150 -11.50 -24.10 3.67
N ALA A 151 -11.09 -23.97 2.40
CA ALA A 151 -11.86 -23.23 1.41
C ALA A 151 -13.16 -23.98 1.11
N GLY A 152 -14.28 -23.25 1.03
CA GLY A 152 -15.58 -23.79 0.62
C GLY A 152 -15.75 -23.80 -0.89
#